data_AF-A0A657PQ06-F1
#
_entry.id   AF-A0A657PQ06-F1
#
_cell.length_a   1.000
_cell.length_b   1.000
_cell.length_c   1.000
_cell.angle_alpha   90.00
_cell.angle_beta   90.00
_cell.angle_gamma   90.00
#
_symmetry.space_group_name_H-M   'P 1'
#
loop_
_entity.id
_entity.type
_entity.pdbx_description
1 polymer ?
#
loop_
_entity_poly.entity_id
_entity_poly.type
_entity_poly.pdbx_seq_one_letter_code
_entity_poly.pdbx_strand_id
1 'polypeptide(L)'
;MILSTGTGDWAEVERAVEVIRGHGAPLVLLQCTSNYPTRWEEVHLRVMDRMRERFALPVGLSDHCQGNYACFAAVARGASLVEKHFTLSRQLPGVDQSSSIEPEQLRDLVQGVRAIEAALGGREKRLNAEALKVRQGFSESVVTIAPVRAGERFRERVNIWVKRPGSGIPSHELARVSGKRALCDLPAGRLLSPDEIEGY
;
A
#
# COMPACT_ATOMS: atom_id res chain seq x y z
N MET A 1 24.76 -5.93 17.24
CA MET A 1 24.58 -7.39 17.16
C MET A 1 23.35 -7.69 16.31
N ILE A 2 23.44 -8.71 15.46
CA ILE A 2 22.32 -9.25 14.69
C ILE A 2 22.03 -10.62 15.28
N LEU A 3 20.79 -10.88 15.70
CA LEU A 3 20.41 -12.13 16.36
C LEU A 3 19.26 -12.80 15.61
N SER A 4 19.56 -13.91 14.93
CA SER A 4 18.55 -14.80 14.35
C SER A 4 17.94 -15.70 15.42
N THR A 5 16.64 -15.97 15.31
CA THR A 5 15.88 -16.72 16.32
C THR A 5 15.36 -18.07 15.82
N GLY A 6 16.03 -18.66 14.82
CA GLY A 6 15.49 -19.75 13.98
C GLY A 6 15.09 -21.04 14.70
N THR A 7 15.71 -21.32 15.84
CA THR A 7 15.41 -22.49 16.70
C THR A 7 14.95 -22.08 18.10
N GLY A 8 14.82 -20.78 18.37
CA GLY A 8 14.57 -20.26 19.71
C GLY A 8 13.08 -20.03 19.96
N ASP A 9 12.59 -20.46 21.12
CA ASP A 9 11.26 -20.06 21.58
C ASP A 9 11.25 -18.62 22.17
N TRP A 10 10.06 -18.13 22.55
CA TRP A 10 9.95 -16.78 23.11
C TRP A 10 10.76 -16.57 24.38
N ALA A 11 10.88 -17.58 25.24
CA ALA A 11 11.60 -17.46 26.50
C ALA A 11 13.12 -17.42 26.26
N GLU A 12 13.62 -18.20 25.29
CA GLU A 12 15.01 -18.17 24.85
C GLU A 12 15.37 -16.83 24.20
N VAL A 13 14.52 -16.32 23.30
CA VAL A 13 14.72 -15.03 22.66
C VAL A 13 14.71 -13.90 23.69
N GLU A 14 13.81 -13.93 24.67
CA GLU A 14 13.73 -12.93 25.74
C GLU A 14 15.00 -12.91 26.60
N ARG A 15 15.47 -14.09 27.06
CA ARG A 15 16.72 -14.19 27.80
C ARG A 15 17.92 -13.66 27.01
N ALA A 16 18.01 -14.00 25.72
CA ALA A 16 19.09 -13.52 24.87
C ALA A 16 19.04 -11.99 24.72
N VAL A 17 17.86 -11.42 24.48
CA VAL A 17 17.65 -9.97 24.38
C VAL A 17 18.04 -9.26 25.67
N GLU A 18 17.63 -9.77 26.84
CA GLU A 18 17.96 -9.22 28.15
C GLU A 18 19.47 -9.18 28.39
N VAL A 19 20.17 -10.29 28.13
CA VAL A 19 21.62 -10.37 28.28
C VAL A 19 22.32 -9.35 27.38
N ILE A 20 21.95 -9.28 26.10
CA ILE A 20 22.59 -8.36 25.15
C ILE A 20 22.34 -6.90 25.54
N ARG A 21 21.11 -6.58 25.97
CA ARG A 21 20.74 -5.24 26.45
C ARG A 21 21.47 -4.84 27.73
N GLY A 22 21.67 -5.78 28.65
CA GLY A 22 22.44 -5.54 29.88
C GLY A 22 23.87 -5.07 29.61
N HIS A 23 24.42 -5.38 28.44
CA HIS A 23 25.74 -4.92 27.99
C HIS A 23 25.70 -3.64 27.14
N GLY A 24 24.53 -3.03 26.95
CA GLY A 24 24.36 -1.78 26.19
C GLY A 24 24.59 -1.90 24.68
N ALA A 25 24.60 -3.12 24.12
CA ALA A 25 24.87 -3.33 22.71
C ALA A 25 23.63 -3.06 21.83
N PRO A 26 23.75 -2.34 20.70
CA PRO A 26 22.68 -2.22 19.72
C PRO A 26 22.29 -3.60 19.15
N LEU A 27 21.00 -3.87 19.00
CA LEU A 27 20.47 -5.18 18.62
C LEU A 27 19.41 -5.07 17.51
N VAL A 28 19.54 -5.93 16.49
CA VAL A 28 18.50 -6.23 15.48
C VAL A 28 18.11 -7.70 15.67
N LEU A 29 16.80 -7.97 15.73
CA LEU A 29 16.28 -9.34 15.78
C LEU A 29 15.86 -9.81 14.40
N LEU A 30 16.18 -11.05 14.03
CA LEU A 30 15.69 -11.64 12.78
C LEU A 30 14.73 -12.79 13.12
N GLN A 31 13.48 -12.65 12.65
CA GLN A 31 12.62 -13.82 12.53
C GLN A 31 13.29 -14.80 11.56
N CYS A 32 13.27 -16.07 11.92
CA CYS A 32 13.91 -17.11 11.15
C CYS A 32 13.19 -18.43 11.43
N THR A 33 13.21 -19.32 10.46
CA THR A 33 12.83 -20.74 10.62
C THR A 33 14.00 -21.56 10.10
N SER A 34 14.60 -22.39 10.94
CA SER A 34 15.81 -23.16 10.60
C SER A 34 15.51 -24.45 9.82
N ASN A 35 14.74 -24.33 8.73
CA ASN A 35 14.48 -25.40 7.75
C ASN A 35 15.14 -25.05 6.41
N TYR A 36 15.81 -26.00 5.75
CA TYR A 36 16.64 -25.76 4.56
C TYR A 36 16.25 -26.69 3.39
N PRO A 37 15.24 -26.33 2.57
CA PRO A 37 14.54 -25.04 2.53
C PRO A 37 13.32 -24.98 3.46
N THR A 38 12.95 -23.77 3.88
CA THR A 38 11.75 -23.52 4.67
C THR A 38 10.52 -23.50 3.76
N ARG A 39 9.42 -24.15 4.18
CA ARG A 39 8.13 -24.07 3.48
C ARG A 39 7.46 -22.73 3.76
N TRP A 40 6.74 -22.17 2.80
CA TRP A 40 6.16 -20.83 2.90
C TRP A 40 5.25 -20.64 4.12
N GLU A 41 4.47 -21.67 4.44
CA GLU A 41 3.56 -21.73 5.58
C GLU A 41 4.27 -21.76 6.95
N GLU A 42 5.58 -22.06 6.98
CA GLU A 42 6.41 -22.16 8.19
C GLU A 42 7.25 -20.89 8.46
N VAL A 43 7.24 -19.92 7.55
CA VAL A 43 8.05 -18.68 7.71
C VAL A 43 7.53 -17.80 8.84
N HIS A 44 6.21 -17.76 9.01
CA HIS A 44 5.51 -17.00 10.03
C HIS A 44 5.91 -15.50 10.11
N LEU A 45 5.88 -14.76 8.99
CA LEU A 45 6.25 -13.33 8.92
C LEU A 45 5.54 -12.41 9.93
N ARG A 46 4.36 -12.79 10.43
CA ARG A 46 3.65 -12.03 11.49
C ARG A 46 4.36 -12.07 12.85
N VAL A 47 5.27 -13.02 13.07
CA VAL A 47 6.13 -13.06 14.27
C VAL A 47 7.03 -11.83 14.34
N MET A 48 7.45 -11.28 13.19
CA MET A 48 8.24 -10.05 13.15
C MET A 48 7.52 -8.87 13.80
N ASP A 49 6.20 -8.78 13.60
CA ASP A 49 5.39 -7.72 14.20
C ASP A 49 5.31 -7.87 15.71
N ARG A 50 5.10 -9.12 16.16
CA ARG A 50 5.09 -9.42 17.60
C ARG A 50 6.45 -9.18 18.25
N MET A 51 7.56 -9.49 17.58
CA MET A 51 8.92 -9.17 18.06
C MET A 51 9.11 -7.66 18.20
N ARG A 52 8.64 -6.89 17.21
CA ARG A 52 8.74 -5.43 17.22
C ARG A 52 7.92 -4.82 18.36
N GLU A 53 6.70 -5.30 18.56
CA GLU A 53 5.84 -4.88 19.69
C GLU A 53 6.44 -5.25 21.04
N ARG A 54 6.91 -6.50 21.19
CA ARG A 54 7.42 -7.01 22.46
C ARG A 54 8.73 -6.37 22.87
N PHE A 55 9.67 -6.25 21.93
CA PHE A 55 11.03 -5.84 22.25
C PHE A 55 11.30 -4.38 21.90
N ALA A 56 10.48 -3.71 21.08
CA ALA A 56 10.77 -2.34 20.60
C ALA A 56 12.18 -2.22 19.97
N LEU A 57 12.56 -3.24 19.20
CA LEU A 57 13.83 -3.31 18.46
C LEU A 57 13.56 -3.27 16.94
N PRO A 58 14.55 -2.89 16.13
CA PRO A 58 14.54 -3.20 14.71
C PRO A 58 14.41 -4.72 14.51
N VAL A 59 13.54 -5.12 13.61
CA VAL A 59 13.28 -6.53 13.29
C VAL A 59 13.46 -6.76 11.80
N GLY A 60 14.11 -7.85 11.44
CA GLY A 60 14.29 -8.31 10.07
C GLY A 60 13.87 -9.77 9.87
N LEU A 61 14.25 -10.32 8.72
CA LEU A 61 14.05 -11.72 8.36
C LEU A 61 15.38 -12.35 7.95
N SER A 62 15.70 -13.52 8.49
CA SER A 62 16.70 -14.44 7.93
C SER A 62 15.94 -15.58 7.27
N ASP A 63 15.99 -15.62 5.94
CA ASP A 63 15.11 -16.43 5.09
C ASP A 63 15.84 -17.63 4.47
N HIS A 64 15.19 -18.79 4.54
CA HIS A 64 15.69 -20.06 3.97
C HIS A 64 14.72 -20.67 2.96
N CYS A 65 13.70 -19.93 2.53
CA CYS A 65 12.81 -20.39 1.47
C CYS A 65 13.47 -20.34 0.08
N GLN A 66 12.82 -20.93 -0.92
CA GLN A 66 13.29 -20.85 -2.31
C GLN A 66 12.87 -19.54 -3.01
N GLY A 67 13.82 -18.71 -3.41
CA GLY A 67 13.52 -17.43 -4.07
C GLY A 67 13.19 -16.31 -3.07
N ASN A 68 12.56 -15.22 -3.54
CA ASN A 68 12.59 -13.92 -2.85
C ASN A 68 11.27 -13.48 -2.20
N TYR A 69 10.19 -14.24 -2.36
CA TYR A 69 8.85 -13.78 -1.94
C TYR A 69 8.74 -13.47 -0.44
N ALA A 70 9.32 -14.32 0.42
CA ALA A 70 9.32 -14.08 1.86
C ALA A 70 10.09 -12.81 2.22
N CYS A 71 11.26 -12.58 1.60
CA CYS A 71 12.03 -11.34 1.76
C CYS A 71 11.23 -10.10 1.34
N PHE A 72 10.60 -10.12 0.17
CA PHE A 72 9.78 -9.00 -0.31
C PHE A 72 8.62 -8.69 0.65
N ALA A 73 7.91 -9.73 1.09
CA ALA A 73 6.83 -9.59 2.06
C ALA A 73 7.35 -9.07 3.41
N ALA A 74 8.51 -9.51 3.87
CA ALA A 74 9.13 -9.01 5.10
C ALA A 74 9.43 -7.51 5.02
N VAL A 75 10.00 -7.03 3.90
CA VAL A 75 10.23 -5.59 3.69
C VAL A 75 8.92 -4.82 3.66
N ALA A 76 7.89 -5.32 2.98
CA ALA A 76 6.56 -4.72 2.99
C ALA A 76 5.93 -4.65 4.40
N ARG A 77 6.35 -5.53 5.33
CA ARG A 77 5.98 -5.53 6.75
C ARG A 77 6.94 -4.73 7.64
N GLY A 78 7.85 -3.95 7.06
CA GLY A 78 8.79 -3.13 7.81
C GLY A 78 9.97 -3.91 8.39
N ALA A 79 10.45 -4.95 7.71
CA ALA A 79 11.77 -5.50 7.99
C ALA A 79 12.84 -4.42 7.85
N SER A 80 13.72 -4.29 8.85
CA SER A 80 14.91 -3.43 8.80
C SER A 80 16.12 -4.13 8.21
N LEU A 81 16.10 -5.46 8.14
CA LEU A 81 17.17 -6.29 7.61
C LEU A 81 16.58 -7.53 6.92
N VAL A 82 17.18 -7.92 5.80
CA VAL A 82 16.90 -9.18 5.11
C VAL A 82 18.22 -9.92 4.94
N GLU A 83 18.24 -11.18 5.36
CA GLU A 83 19.36 -12.11 5.18
C GLU A 83 18.91 -13.30 4.33
N LYS A 84 19.78 -13.72 3.41
CA LYS A 84 19.49 -14.79 2.45
C LYS A 84 20.78 -15.51 2.08
N HIS A 85 20.75 -16.84 1.99
CA HIS A 85 21.88 -17.61 1.47
C HIS A 85 22.09 -17.32 -0.02
N PHE A 86 23.34 -17.21 -0.43
CA PHE A 86 23.75 -16.89 -1.80
C PHE A 86 24.78 -17.91 -2.29
N THR A 87 24.67 -18.30 -3.56
CA THR A 87 25.61 -19.19 -4.24
C THR A 87 25.86 -18.70 -5.67
N LEU A 88 27.04 -19.00 -6.22
CA LEU A 88 27.32 -18.74 -7.64
C LEU A 88 26.51 -19.68 -8.55
N SER A 89 26.29 -20.91 -8.09
CA SER A 89 25.42 -21.87 -8.74
C SER A 89 24.98 -22.94 -7.76
N ARG A 90 23.69 -23.28 -7.76
CA ARG A 90 23.11 -24.38 -6.97
C ARG A 90 23.59 -25.76 -7.40
N GLN A 91 24.31 -25.86 -8.53
CA GLN A 91 24.94 -27.09 -8.98
C GLN A 91 26.26 -27.39 -8.25
N LEU A 92 26.83 -26.42 -7.54
CA LEU A 92 28.02 -26.62 -6.72
C LEU A 92 27.69 -27.51 -5.50
N PRO A 93 28.67 -28.27 -4.98
CA PRO A 93 28.45 -29.03 -3.75
C PRO A 93 28.16 -28.08 -2.57
N GLY A 94 27.33 -28.54 -1.63
CA GLY A 94 26.99 -27.79 -0.43
C GLY A 94 25.61 -28.18 0.11
N VAL A 95 25.44 -28.10 1.43
CA VAL A 95 24.18 -28.50 2.08
C VAL A 95 23.09 -27.41 1.96
N ASP A 96 23.49 -26.15 1.78
CA ASP A 96 22.57 -25.00 1.73
C ASP A 96 22.16 -24.60 0.30
N GLN A 97 22.51 -25.41 -0.71
CA GLN A 97 22.25 -25.06 -2.11
C GLN A 97 20.74 -24.93 -2.40
N SER A 98 19.92 -25.77 -1.76
CA SER A 98 18.47 -25.79 -1.94
C SER A 98 17.76 -24.51 -1.45
N SER A 99 18.35 -23.81 -0.46
CA SER A 99 17.85 -22.55 0.13
C SER A 99 18.57 -21.30 -0.41
N SER A 100 19.65 -21.49 -1.17
CA SER A 100 20.45 -20.38 -1.72
C SER A 100 19.82 -19.76 -2.97
N ILE A 101 20.02 -18.46 -3.13
CA ILE A 101 19.71 -17.72 -4.36
C ILE A 101 20.97 -17.53 -5.22
N GLU A 102 20.79 -17.47 -6.52
CA GLU A 102 21.86 -17.27 -7.52
C GLU A 102 21.99 -15.77 -7.92
N PRO A 103 23.03 -15.35 -8.67
CA PRO A 103 23.29 -13.93 -8.98
C PRO A 103 22.11 -13.14 -9.54
N GLU A 104 21.34 -13.72 -10.45
CA GLU A 104 20.15 -13.08 -11.04
C GLU A 104 19.06 -12.86 -9.99
N GLN A 105 18.88 -13.83 -9.09
CA GLN A 105 17.90 -13.76 -8.00
C GLN A 105 18.35 -12.78 -6.91
N LEU A 106 19.65 -12.65 -6.65
CA LEU A 106 20.16 -11.63 -5.73
C LEU A 106 19.96 -10.23 -6.31
N ARG A 107 20.20 -10.04 -7.61
CA ARG A 107 19.91 -8.79 -8.30
C ARG A 107 18.41 -8.44 -8.20
N ASP A 108 17.55 -9.41 -8.48
CA ASP A 108 16.09 -9.26 -8.35
C ASP A 108 15.69 -8.91 -6.91
N LEU A 109 16.30 -9.57 -5.91
CA LEU A 109 16.05 -9.28 -4.50
C LEU A 109 16.36 -7.81 -4.17
N VAL A 110 17.54 -7.33 -4.55
CA VAL A 110 17.95 -5.94 -4.27
C VAL A 110 17.04 -4.95 -5.00
N GLN A 111 16.75 -5.18 -6.28
CA GLN A 111 15.88 -4.31 -7.07
C GLN A 111 14.46 -4.28 -6.50
N GLY A 112 13.89 -5.45 -6.19
CA GLY A 112 12.54 -5.59 -5.64
C GLY A 112 12.41 -4.94 -4.27
N VAL A 113 13.40 -5.11 -3.38
CA VAL A 113 13.44 -4.43 -2.08
C VAL A 113 13.40 -2.91 -2.24
N ARG A 114 14.23 -2.34 -3.13
CA ARG A 114 14.25 -0.88 -3.37
C ARG A 114 12.95 -0.37 -3.98
N ALA A 115 12.33 -1.14 -4.88
CA ALA A 115 11.04 -0.80 -5.44
C ALA A 115 9.92 -0.82 -4.38
N ILE A 116 9.93 -1.81 -3.47
CA ILE A 116 8.96 -1.92 -2.38
C ILE A 116 9.14 -0.77 -1.38
N GLU A 117 10.37 -0.45 -0.98
CA GLU A 117 10.64 0.70 -0.09
C GLU A 117 10.10 2.01 -0.67
N ALA A 118 10.32 2.24 -1.97
CA ALA A 118 9.77 3.42 -2.67
C ALA A 118 8.23 3.38 -2.74
N ALA A 119 7.65 2.20 -2.96
CA ALA A 119 6.20 2.01 -3.10
C ALA A 119 5.44 2.09 -1.77
N LEU A 120 6.05 1.71 -0.64
CA LEU A 120 5.44 1.79 0.68
C LEU A 120 5.04 3.24 1.02
N GLY A 121 5.87 4.20 0.64
CA GLY A 121 5.54 5.63 0.68
C GLY A 121 5.03 6.12 2.05
N GLY A 122 4.19 7.16 2.01
CA GLY A 122 3.55 7.71 3.19
C GLY A 122 2.20 7.06 3.49
N ARG A 123 1.68 7.29 4.70
CA ARG A 123 0.36 6.79 5.13
C ARG A 123 -0.81 7.64 4.64
N GLU A 124 -0.53 8.73 3.94
CA GLU A 124 -1.54 9.72 3.60
C GLU A 124 -2.11 9.50 2.20
N LYS A 125 -3.43 9.38 2.10
CA LYS A 125 -4.13 9.26 0.82
C LYS A 125 -4.26 10.63 0.18
N ARG A 126 -3.30 10.99 -0.66
CA ARG A 126 -3.33 12.21 -1.48
C ARG A 126 -3.30 11.86 -2.96
N LEU A 127 -3.87 12.76 -3.77
CA LEU A 127 -3.67 12.74 -5.21
C LEU A 127 -2.30 13.36 -5.51
N ASN A 128 -1.53 12.72 -6.37
CA ASN A 128 -0.35 13.35 -6.96
C ASN A 128 -0.77 14.31 -8.09
N ALA A 129 0.18 15.11 -8.57
CA ALA A 129 -0.07 16.13 -9.59
C ALA A 129 -0.69 15.53 -10.88
N GLU A 130 -0.22 14.36 -11.31
CA GLU A 130 -0.76 13.68 -12.50
C GLU A 130 -2.19 13.18 -12.28
N ALA A 131 -2.48 12.61 -11.11
CA ALA A 131 -3.82 12.18 -10.76
C ALA A 131 -4.80 13.36 -10.68
N LEU A 132 -4.35 14.55 -10.26
CA LEU A 132 -5.18 15.77 -10.26
C LEU A 132 -5.56 16.21 -11.68
N LYS A 133 -4.62 16.18 -12.63
CA LYS A 133 -4.89 16.49 -14.04
C LYS A 133 -5.94 15.56 -14.63
N VAL A 134 -5.84 14.27 -14.32
CA VAL A 134 -6.76 13.25 -14.81
C VAL A 134 -8.13 13.36 -14.13
N ARG A 135 -8.19 13.73 -12.84
CA ARG A 135 -9.43 13.79 -12.06
C ARG A 135 -10.52 14.62 -12.72
N GLN A 136 -10.17 15.77 -13.32
CA GLN A 136 -11.15 16.65 -13.96
C GLN A 136 -11.86 15.97 -15.14
N GLY A 137 -11.14 15.19 -15.95
CA GLY A 137 -11.71 14.48 -17.09
C GLY A 137 -12.57 13.27 -16.70
N PHE A 138 -12.31 12.67 -15.54
CA PHE A 138 -13.01 11.45 -15.09
C PHE A 138 -14.12 11.70 -14.08
N SER A 139 -14.09 12.84 -13.39
CA SER A 139 -15.16 13.26 -12.47
C SER A 139 -16.39 13.70 -13.27
N GLU A 140 -17.55 13.58 -12.65
CA GLU A 140 -18.83 13.96 -13.25
C GLU A 140 -19.35 15.24 -12.59
N SER A 141 -20.05 16.04 -13.38
CA SER A 141 -20.77 17.22 -12.91
C SER A 141 -22.26 17.07 -13.14
N VAL A 142 -23.05 17.83 -12.40
CA VAL A 142 -24.48 18.00 -12.66
C VAL A 142 -24.66 18.79 -13.96
N VAL A 143 -25.48 18.25 -14.86
CA VAL A 143 -25.78 18.83 -16.17
C VAL A 143 -27.29 18.82 -16.41
N THR A 144 -27.76 19.73 -17.26
CA THR A 144 -29.11 19.63 -17.82
C THR A 144 -29.16 18.50 -18.86
N ILE A 145 -30.24 17.72 -18.87
CA ILE A 145 -30.51 16.68 -19.88
C ILE A 145 -31.70 17.02 -20.78
N ALA A 146 -32.43 18.08 -20.44
CA ALA A 146 -33.49 18.71 -21.23
C ALA A 146 -33.41 20.24 -21.01
N PRO A 147 -34.03 21.07 -21.89
CA PRO A 147 -34.14 22.50 -21.63
C PRO A 147 -34.88 22.78 -20.31
N VAL A 148 -34.44 23.78 -19.55
CA VAL A 148 -35.04 24.20 -18.27
C VAL A 148 -35.34 25.70 -18.37
N ARG A 149 -36.58 26.11 -18.06
CA ARG A 149 -36.94 27.54 -18.08
C ARG A 149 -36.61 28.24 -16.76
N ALA A 150 -36.41 29.55 -16.79
CA ALA A 150 -36.30 30.37 -15.59
C ALA A 150 -37.49 30.12 -14.64
N GLY A 151 -37.19 29.88 -13.38
CA GLY A 151 -38.15 29.52 -12.33
C GLY A 151 -38.59 28.05 -12.32
N GLU A 152 -38.26 27.24 -13.35
CA GLU A 152 -38.57 25.80 -13.36
C GLU A 152 -37.73 25.04 -12.33
N ARG A 153 -38.31 23.99 -11.73
CA ARG A 153 -37.58 23.12 -10.79
C ARG A 153 -36.68 22.13 -11.51
N PHE A 154 -35.47 21.96 -10.99
CA PHE A 154 -34.58 20.87 -11.37
C PHE A 154 -35.11 19.54 -10.83
N ARG A 155 -35.20 18.54 -11.70
CA ARG A 155 -35.73 17.20 -11.43
C ARG A 155 -34.79 16.17 -12.03
N GLU A 156 -34.27 15.32 -11.16
CA GLU A 156 -33.39 14.20 -11.54
C GLU A 156 -34.04 13.31 -12.59
N ARG A 157 -33.26 12.88 -13.59
CA ARG A 157 -33.68 12.02 -14.71
C ARG A 157 -34.79 12.60 -15.60
N VAL A 158 -35.26 13.81 -15.32
CA VAL A 158 -36.22 14.54 -16.15
C VAL A 158 -35.50 15.65 -16.90
N ASN A 159 -34.87 16.57 -16.18
CA ASN A 159 -34.20 17.72 -16.78
C ASN A 159 -32.77 17.94 -16.27
N ILE A 160 -32.34 17.23 -15.22
CA ILE A 160 -30.93 17.15 -14.79
C ILE A 160 -30.45 15.72 -14.58
N TRP A 161 -29.15 15.52 -14.77
CA TRP A 161 -28.43 14.29 -14.43
C TRP A 161 -26.95 14.60 -14.20
N VAL A 162 -26.10 13.59 -14.12
CA VAL A 162 -24.65 13.75 -14.01
C VAL A 162 -23.94 13.23 -15.24
N LYS A 163 -22.98 13.99 -15.76
CA LYS A 163 -22.12 13.62 -16.89
C LYS A 163 -20.73 14.23 -16.71
N ARG A 164 -19.72 13.66 -17.36
CA ARG A 164 -18.38 14.26 -17.49
C ARG A 164 -18.42 15.51 -18.38
N PRO A 165 -17.44 16.43 -18.26
CA PRO A 165 -16.33 16.45 -17.30
C PRO A 165 -16.76 16.93 -15.90
N GLY A 166 -15.83 16.85 -14.94
CA GLY A 166 -16.01 17.27 -13.54
C GLY A 166 -15.63 18.72 -13.31
N SER A 167 -16.01 19.62 -14.23
CA SER A 167 -15.68 21.04 -14.19
C SER A 167 -16.85 21.94 -13.77
N GLY A 168 -18.02 21.37 -13.50
CA GLY A 168 -19.19 22.06 -12.96
C GLY A 168 -19.50 21.62 -11.53
N ILE A 169 -20.76 21.72 -11.13
CA ILE A 169 -21.21 21.24 -9.81
C ILE A 169 -20.92 19.75 -9.67
N PRO A 170 -20.18 19.28 -8.64
CA PRO A 170 -19.85 17.88 -8.48
C PRO A 170 -21.07 16.94 -8.46
N SER A 171 -20.96 15.76 -9.06
CA SER A 171 -22.07 14.81 -9.14
C SER A 171 -22.67 14.39 -7.79
N HIS A 172 -21.87 14.37 -6.71
CA HIS A 172 -22.36 14.06 -5.36
C HIS A 172 -23.26 15.17 -4.77
N GLU A 173 -23.30 16.36 -5.37
CA GLU A 173 -24.20 17.45 -5.00
C GLU A 173 -25.52 17.44 -5.80
N LEU A 174 -25.76 16.44 -6.66
CA LEU A 174 -26.99 16.33 -7.45
C LEU A 174 -28.27 16.47 -6.60
N ALA A 175 -28.31 15.81 -5.44
CA ALA A 175 -29.44 15.87 -4.52
C ALA A 175 -29.69 17.27 -3.95
N ARG A 176 -28.64 18.10 -3.81
CA ARG A 176 -28.75 19.50 -3.36
C ARG A 176 -29.32 20.40 -4.46
N VAL A 177 -29.05 20.08 -5.72
CA VAL A 177 -29.62 20.77 -6.89
C VAL A 177 -31.08 20.37 -7.12
N SER A 178 -31.41 19.10 -6.89
CA SER A 178 -32.75 18.55 -7.03
C SER A 178 -33.78 19.36 -6.23
N GLY A 179 -34.86 19.76 -6.89
CA GLY A 179 -35.93 20.56 -6.29
C GLY A 179 -35.69 22.07 -6.24
N LYS A 180 -34.44 22.56 -6.42
CA LYS A 180 -34.16 24.00 -6.58
C LYS A 180 -34.68 24.52 -7.93
N ARG A 181 -34.71 25.84 -8.11
CA ARG A 181 -35.21 26.47 -9.35
C ARG A 181 -34.07 27.10 -10.15
N ALA A 182 -34.22 27.11 -11.47
CA ALA A 182 -33.30 27.81 -12.36
C ALA A 182 -33.50 29.33 -12.27
N LEU A 183 -32.41 30.10 -12.22
CA LEU A 183 -32.47 31.57 -12.24
C LEU A 183 -32.60 32.15 -13.66
N CYS A 184 -32.30 31.36 -14.67
CA CYS A 184 -32.37 31.73 -16.09
C CYS A 184 -32.79 30.53 -16.96
N ASP A 185 -33.04 30.78 -18.24
CA ASP A 185 -33.29 29.71 -19.21
C ASP A 185 -31.98 28.97 -19.53
N LEU A 186 -32.02 27.63 -19.49
CA LEU A 186 -30.87 26.76 -19.68
C LEU A 186 -31.14 25.74 -20.80
N PRO A 187 -30.27 25.62 -21.82
CA PRO A 187 -30.40 24.58 -22.85
C PRO A 187 -30.08 23.20 -22.29
N ALA A 188 -30.46 22.13 -23.02
CA ALA A 188 -30.04 20.76 -22.70
C ALA A 188 -28.53 20.57 -22.92
N GLY A 189 -27.91 19.69 -22.13
CA GLY A 189 -26.48 19.37 -22.23
C GLY A 189 -25.56 20.42 -21.61
N ARG A 190 -26.12 21.37 -20.85
CA ARG A 190 -25.34 22.42 -20.17
C ARG A 190 -24.80 21.91 -18.84
N LEU A 191 -23.52 22.16 -18.60
CA LEU A 191 -22.92 22.05 -17.27
C LEU A 191 -23.51 23.13 -16.36
N LEU A 192 -24.12 22.72 -15.26
CA LEU A 192 -24.71 23.66 -14.31
C LEU A 192 -23.63 24.34 -13.47
N SER A 193 -23.78 25.65 -13.26
CA SER A 193 -23.02 26.41 -12.28
C SER A 193 -23.89 26.83 -11.07
N PRO A 194 -23.27 27.06 -9.89
CA PRO A 194 -23.97 27.56 -8.70
C PRO A 194 -24.84 28.80 -8.96
N ASP A 195 -24.33 29.75 -9.75
CA ASP A 195 -24.99 31.04 -10.01
C ASP A 195 -26.24 30.92 -10.90
N GLU A 196 -26.53 29.74 -11.45
CA GLU A 196 -27.72 29.46 -12.25
C GLU A 196 -28.87 28.88 -11.41
N ILE A 197 -28.64 28.66 -10.11
CA ILE A 197 -29.52 27.91 -9.23
C ILE A 197 -29.94 28.78 -8.05
N GLU A 198 -31.25 28.91 -7.83
CA GLU A 198 -31.81 29.70 -6.76
C GLU A 198 -31.37 29.19 -5.37
N GLY A 199 -30.70 30.07 -4.62
CA GLY A 199 -30.24 29.82 -3.25
C GLY A 199 -29.21 28.70 -3.12
N TYR A 200 -28.38 28.47 -4.15
CA TYR A 200 -27.30 27.49 -4.10
C TYR A 200 -26.18 27.91 -3.15
#